data_AF-A0A7J6SAA2-F1
#
_entry.id   AF-A0A7J6SAA2-F1
#
_cell.length_a   1.000
_cell.length_b   1.000
_cell.length_c   1.000
_cell.angle_alpha   90.00
_cell.angle_beta   90.00
_cell.angle_gamma   90.00
#
_symmetry.space_group_name_H-M   'P 1'
#
loop_
_entity.id
_entity.type
_entity.pdbx_description
1 polymer ?
#
loop_
_entity_poly.entity_id
_entity_poly.type
_entity_poly.pdbx_seq_one_letter_code
_entity_poly.pdbx_strand_id
1 'polypeptide(L)'
;GRGRRARGEPYWTITENAVSDELEKGGRYAGDVDDWVGDCEDYGLDVCVDKWVDESAQAACAYSYKHVNGSRVHNNDYLPMAYYNGRIEVAKEQLAKAGIRLTWLLNNVTGSLTTTTPDPYGADRVGSSSRAALPDSLVVVDM
;
A
#
# COMPACT_ATOMS: atom_id res chain seq x y z
N GLY A 1 3.64 17.40 -24.11
CA GLY A 1 4.47 18.49 -24.65
C GLY A 1 5.17 19.19 -23.50
N ARG A 2 6.49 19.45 -23.59
CA ARG A 2 7.26 20.07 -22.51
C ARG A 2 6.96 21.57 -22.43
N GLY A 3 6.30 22.01 -21.36
CA GLY A 3 6.13 23.42 -21.03
C GLY A 3 7.46 24.07 -20.67
N ARG A 4 7.78 25.19 -21.31
CA ARG A 4 8.97 26.00 -21.00
C ARG A 4 8.76 26.68 -19.64
N ARG A 5 9.60 26.38 -18.64
CA ARG A 5 9.60 27.08 -17.35
C ARG A 5 10.04 28.53 -17.54
N ALA A 6 9.33 29.47 -16.92
CA ALA A 6 9.77 30.85 -16.83
C ALA A 6 11.06 30.95 -15.98
N ARG A 7 12.00 31.83 -16.39
CA ARG A 7 13.23 32.07 -15.63
C ARG A 7 12.88 32.73 -14.28
N GLY A 8 13.12 32.04 -13.17
CA GLY A 8 13.04 32.62 -11.82
C GLY A 8 12.19 31.85 -10.82
N GLU A 9 11.46 30.80 -11.22
CA GLU A 9 10.72 30.01 -10.22
C GLU A 9 11.67 29.10 -9.41
N PRO A 10 11.54 29.08 -8.07
CA PRO A 10 12.33 28.17 -7.25
C PRO A 10 12.02 26.73 -7.59
N TYR A 11 13.03 25.85 -7.61
CA TYR A 11 12.84 24.43 -7.97
C TYR A 11 11.97 23.64 -6.98
N TRP A 12 11.54 24.26 -5.88
CA TRP A 12 10.76 23.70 -4.77
C TRP A 12 9.30 24.16 -4.73
N THR A 13 8.79 24.86 -5.75
CA THR A 13 7.35 25.20 -5.82
C THR A 13 6.54 23.97 -6.23
N ILE A 14 6.19 23.15 -5.23
CA ILE A 14 5.12 22.18 -5.36
C ILE A 14 3.81 22.97 -5.32
N THR A 15 3.08 23.01 -6.43
CA THR A 15 1.76 23.67 -6.47
C THR A 15 0.69 22.72 -5.94
N GLU A 16 -0.38 23.27 -5.35
CA GLU A 16 -1.53 22.50 -4.90
C GLU A 16 -2.07 21.61 -6.02
N ASN A 17 -2.20 22.16 -7.23
CA ASN A 17 -2.63 21.41 -8.40
C ASN A 17 -1.68 20.25 -8.74
N ALA A 18 -0.36 20.40 -8.58
CA ALA A 18 0.59 19.32 -8.84
C ALA A 18 0.46 18.20 -7.79
N VAL A 19 0.20 18.53 -6.52
CA VAL A 19 -0.09 17.55 -5.48
C VAL A 19 -1.42 16.85 -5.76
N SER A 20 -2.47 17.61 -6.07
CA SER A 20 -3.80 17.07 -6.38
C SER A 20 -3.74 16.14 -7.60
N ASP A 21 -3.04 16.52 -8.67
CA ASP A 21 -2.83 15.70 -9.85
C ASP A 21 -2.06 14.40 -9.58
N GLU A 22 -1.14 14.39 -8.61
CA GLU A 22 -0.41 13.19 -8.21
C GLU A 22 -1.24 12.30 -7.28
N LEU A 23 -2.00 12.90 -6.36
CA LEU A 23 -2.92 12.19 -5.47
C LEU A 23 -4.07 11.55 -6.25
N GLU A 24 -4.64 12.25 -7.24
CA GLU A 24 -5.70 11.72 -8.12
C GLU A 24 -5.21 10.54 -8.96
N LYS A 25 -3.93 10.53 -9.32
CA LYS A 25 -3.31 9.39 -10.02
C LYS A 25 -2.90 8.27 -9.07
N GLY A 26 -3.03 8.45 -7.75
CA GLY A 26 -2.64 7.49 -6.72
C GLY A 26 -1.12 7.36 -6.51
N GLY A 27 -0.33 8.27 -7.10
CA GLY A 27 1.13 8.21 -7.08
C GLY A 27 1.74 7.14 -8.00
N ARG A 28 3.06 6.89 -7.85
CA ARG A 28 3.83 6.00 -8.74
C ARG A 28 3.32 4.56 -8.77
N TYR A 29 2.79 4.06 -7.65
CA TYR A 29 2.46 2.66 -7.46
C TYR A 29 0.95 2.37 -7.55
N ALA A 30 0.14 3.34 -7.98
CA ALA A 30 -1.30 3.20 -8.00
C ALA A 30 -1.79 1.98 -8.79
N GLY A 31 -1.11 1.63 -9.88
CA GLY A 31 -1.43 0.46 -10.70
C GLY A 31 -0.94 -0.87 -10.13
N ASP A 32 -0.11 -0.86 -9.08
CA ASP A 32 0.48 -2.07 -8.50
C ASP A 32 -0.20 -2.48 -7.18
N VAL A 33 -1.09 -1.63 -6.64
CA VAL A 33 -1.71 -1.83 -5.31
C VAL A 33 -2.49 -3.14 -5.24
N ASP A 34 -3.31 -3.42 -6.26
CA ASP A 34 -4.14 -4.62 -6.30
C ASP A 34 -3.26 -5.89 -6.33
N ASP A 35 -2.19 -5.88 -7.13
CA ASP A 35 -1.23 -7.00 -7.20
C ASP A 35 -0.48 -7.23 -5.87
N TRP A 36 -0.29 -6.19 -5.05
CA TRP A 36 0.43 -6.32 -3.77
C TRP A 36 -0.36 -7.07 -2.69
N VAL A 37 -1.68 -7.18 -2.86
CA VAL A 37 -2.60 -7.83 -1.92
C VAL A 37 -3.44 -8.94 -2.57
N GLY A 38 -3.45 -9.07 -3.90
CA GLY A 38 -4.29 -10.03 -4.63
C GLY A 38 -4.12 -11.48 -4.16
N ASP A 39 -2.88 -11.92 -3.90
CA ASP A 39 -2.65 -13.26 -3.35
C ASP A 39 -3.32 -13.49 -1.98
N CYS A 40 -3.47 -12.44 -1.16
CA CYS A 40 -4.19 -12.56 0.12
C CYS A 40 -5.69 -12.76 -0.10
N GLU A 41 -6.25 -12.20 -1.18
CA GLU A 41 -7.65 -12.32 -1.54
C GLU A 41 -7.94 -13.68 -2.19
N ASP A 42 -7.01 -14.18 -3.00
CA ASP A 42 -7.15 -15.44 -3.73
C ASP A 42 -6.82 -16.68 -2.88
N TYR A 43 -5.80 -16.59 -2.01
CA TYR A 43 -5.22 -17.75 -1.32
C TYR A 43 -5.23 -17.66 0.21
N GLY A 44 -5.61 -16.51 0.78
CA GLY A 44 -5.65 -16.30 2.23
C GLY A 44 -4.35 -15.73 2.81
N LEU A 45 -4.42 -15.41 4.11
CA LEU A 45 -3.39 -14.63 4.81
C LEU A 45 -2.06 -15.39 4.99
N ASP A 46 -2.12 -16.70 5.26
CA ASP A 46 -0.95 -17.53 5.47
C ASP A 46 -0.06 -17.58 4.22
N VAL A 47 -0.66 -17.84 3.05
CA VAL A 47 0.05 -17.89 1.77
C VAL A 47 0.63 -16.52 1.42
N CYS A 48 -0.11 -15.44 1.65
CA CYS A 48 0.35 -14.13 1.24
C CYS A 48 1.44 -13.55 2.15
N VAL A 49 1.42 -13.85 3.46
CA VAL A 49 2.51 -13.44 4.37
C VAL A 49 3.82 -14.14 4.00
N ASP A 50 3.77 -15.42 3.66
CA ASP A 50 4.96 -16.14 3.19
C ASP A 50 5.55 -15.48 1.93
N LYS A 51 4.68 -15.09 0.98
CA LYS A 51 5.11 -14.33 -0.21
C LYS A 51 5.71 -12.97 0.13
N TRP A 52 5.12 -12.23 1.06
CA TRP A 52 5.67 -10.92 1.48
C TRP A 52 7.06 -11.04 2.10
N VAL A 53 7.29 -12.10 2.88
CA VAL A 53 8.59 -12.43 3.47
C VAL A 53 9.59 -12.76 2.37
N ASP A 54 9.21 -13.61 1.42
CA ASP A 54 10.07 -13.99 0.29
C ASP A 54 10.47 -12.79 -0.56
N GLU A 55 9.52 -11.92 -0.90
CA GLU A 55 9.79 -10.68 -1.64
C GLU A 55 10.76 -9.76 -0.88
N SER A 56 10.56 -9.62 0.43
CA SER A 56 11.42 -8.79 1.29
C SER A 56 12.84 -9.36 1.38
N ALA A 57 12.96 -10.68 1.52
CA ALA A 57 14.25 -11.38 1.54
C ALA A 57 14.99 -11.23 0.20
N GLN A 58 14.28 -11.39 -0.92
CA GLN A 58 14.84 -11.19 -2.25
C GLN A 58 15.34 -9.75 -2.44
N ALA A 59 14.56 -8.75 -2.01
CA ALA A 59 14.96 -7.35 -2.06
C ALA A 59 16.23 -7.10 -1.21
N ALA A 60 16.31 -7.68 -0.01
CA ALA A 60 17.49 -7.57 0.83
C ALA A 60 18.74 -8.17 0.17
N CYS A 61 18.62 -9.36 -0.43
CA CYS A 61 19.70 -10.02 -1.16
C CYS A 61 20.14 -9.25 -2.41
N ALA A 62 19.21 -8.60 -3.10
CA ALA A 62 19.49 -7.82 -4.30
C ALA A 62 20.15 -6.47 -3.97
N TYR A 63 19.69 -5.78 -2.93
CA TYR A 63 19.99 -4.36 -2.72
C TYR A 63 20.72 -4.05 -1.41
N SER A 64 20.37 -4.72 -0.32
CA SER A 64 20.84 -4.37 1.03
C SER A 64 22.19 -4.99 1.38
N TYR A 65 22.44 -6.22 0.94
CA TYR A 65 23.69 -6.93 1.26
C TYR A 65 24.79 -6.77 0.21
N LYS A 66 24.57 -5.88 -0.77
CA LYS A 66 25.49 -5.66 -1.90
C LYS A 66 25.73 -4.19 -2.17
N HIS A 67 26.99 -3.84 -2.38
CA HIS A 67 27.42 -2.58 -2.96
C HIS A 67 26.88 -2.40 -4.38
N VAL A 68 26.97 -1.17 -4.92
CA VAL A 68 26.48 -0.85 -6.27
C VAL A 68 27.17 -1.70 -7.35
N ASN A 69 28.45 -2.05 -7.13
CA ASN A 69 29.23 -2.91 -8.01
C ASN A 69 28.95 -4.42 -7.82
N GLY A 70 28.02 -4.80 -6.95
CA GLY A 70 27.64 -6.18 -6.66
C GLY A 70 28.50 -6.90 -5.61
N SER A 71 29.58 -6.30 -5.10
CA SER A 71 30.35 -6.89 -3.99
C SER A 71 29.54 -6.89 -2.70
N ARG A 72 29.79 -7.87 -1.83
CA ARG A 72 29.05 -7.98 -0.56
C ARG A 72 29.40 -6.81 0.38
N VAL A 73 28.41 -6.31 1.11
CA VAL A 73 28.62 -5.34 2.20
C VAL A 73 29.11 -6.08 3.44
N HIS A 74 30.14 -5.55 4.08
CA HIS A 74 30.73 -6.05 5.32
C HIS A 74 30.63 -5.00 6.44
N ASN A 75 30.87 -5.46 7.67
CA ASN A 75 30.90 -4.58 8.82
C ASN A 75 32.01 -3.52 8.66
N ASN A 76 31.72 -2.28 9.03
CA ASN A 76 32.57 -1.08 8.84
C ASN A 76 32.81 -0.65 7.38
N ASP A 77 32.06 -1.20 6.41
CA ASP A 77 32.11 -0.67 5.05
C ASP A 77 31.57 0.76 5.00
N TYR A 78 32.26 1.63 4.27
CA TYR A 78 31.76 2.96 3.94
C TYR A 78 30.69 2.84 2.84
N LEU A 79 29.49 3.36 3.10
CA LEU A 79 28.37 3.40 2.14
C LEU A 79 28.28 4.80 1.51
N PRO A 80 28.76 4.99 0.28
CA PRO A 80 28.76 6.32 -0.36
C PRO A 80 27.35 6.74 -0.78
N MET A 81 27.18 8.01 -1.15
CA MET A 81 25.93 8.53 -1.71
C MET A 81 25.41 7.74 -2.92
N ALA A 82 26.30 7.12 -3.70
CA ALA A 82 25.91 6.22 -4.79
C ALA A 82 25.15 4.99 -4.31
N TYR A 83 25.49 4.45 -3.14
CA TYR A 83 24.72 3.38 -2.49
C TYR A 83 23.31 3.87 -2.16
N TYR A 84 23.20 5.02 -1.48
CA TYR A 84 21.89 5.62 -1.16
C TYR A 84 21.03 5.84 -2.41
N ASN A 85 21.55 6.54 -3.42
CA ASN A 85 20.82 6.85 -4.65
C ASN A 85 20.39 5.58 -5.40
N GLY A 86 21.17 4.50 -5.32
CA GLY A 86 20.85 3.24 -5.96
C GLY A 86 19.87 2.35 -5.19
N ARG A 87 19.48 2.69 -3.95
CA ARG A 87 18.60 1.86 -3.10
C ARG A 87 17.39 2.59 -2.55
N ILE A 88 17.40 3.93 -2.53
CA ILE A 88 16.31 4.72 -1.97
C ILE A 88 14.95 4.43 -2.62
N GLU A 89 14.91 4.19 -3.93
CA GLU A 89 13.65 3.87 -4.62
C GLU A 89 13.10 2.49 -4.23
N VAL A 90 13.98 1.50 -3.99
CA VAL A 90 13.60 0.18 -3.46
C VAL A 90 13.05 0.32 -2.05
N ALA A 91 13.71 1.10 -1.18
CA ALA A 91 13.24 1.34 0.17
C ALA A 91 11.86 2.02 0.18
N LYS A 92 11.62 3.00 -0.71
CA LYS A 92 10.32 3.66 -0.86
C LYS A 92 9.23 2.68 -1.32
N GLU A 93 9.52 1.80 -2.26
CA GLU A 93 8.57 0.77 -2.71
C GLU A 93 8.21 -0.19 -1.56
N GLN A 94 9.21 -0.67 -0.81
CA GLN A 94 8.97 -1.57 0.32
C GLN A 94 8.14 -0.90 1.43
N LEU A 95 8.36 0.40 1.68
CA LEU A 95 7.53 1.18 2.60
C LEU A 95 6.09 1.34 2.09
N ALA A 96 5.90 1.57 0.79
CA ALA A 96 4.57 1.65 0.19
C ALA A 96 3.82 0.31 0.29
N LYS A 97 4.49 -0.80 -0.06
CA LYS A 97 3.97 -2.16 0.12
C LYS A 97 3.56 -2.42 1.57
N ALA A 98 4.43 -2.10 2.53
CA ALA A 98 4.14 -2.30 3.95
C ALA A 98 2.91 -1.52 4.42
N GLY A 99 2.74 -0.27 3.97
CA GLY A 99 1.57 0.54 4.29
C GLY A 99 0.26 -0.07 3.77
N ILE A 100 0.22 -0.42 2.49
CA ILE A 100 -0.95 -1.05 1.85
C ILE A 100 -1.30 -2.37 2.53
N ARG A 101 -0.30 -3.24 2.76
CA ARG A 101 -0.47 -4.55 3.37
C ARG A 101 -0.96 -4.47 4.81
N LEU A 102 -0.44 -3.51 5.58
CA LEU A 102 -0.92 -3.24 6.93
C LEU A 102 -2.37 -2.77 6.93
N THR A 103 -2.73 -1.84 6.04
CA THR A 103 -4.12 -1.37 5.91
C THR A 103 -5.05 -2.52 5.52
N TRP A 104 -4.66 -3.35 4.55
CA TRP A 104 -5.42 -4.54 4.17
C TRP A 104 -5.61 -5.50 5.36
N LEU A 105 -4.54 -5.78 6.11
CA LEU A 105 -4.61 -6.63 7.30
C LEU A 105 -5.57 -6.05 8.34
N LEU A 106 -5.46 -4.76 8.65
CA LEU A 106 -6.31 -4.07 9.61
C LEU A 106 -7.79 -4.12 9.20
N ASN A 107 -8.09 -3.89 7.92
CA ASN A 107 -9.46 -3.97 7.42
C ASN A 107 -10.05 -5.38 7.55
N ASN A 108 -9.24 -6.42 7.32
CA ASN A 108 -9.71 -7.80 7.42
C ASN A 108 -9.88 -8.28 8.88
N VAL A 109 -9.02 -7.84 9.81
CA VAL A 109 -9.18 -8.22 11.23
C VAL A 109 -10.22 -7.37 11.96
N THR A 110 -10.47 -6.14 11.50
CA THR A 110 -11.44 -5.22 12.12
C THR A 110 -12.76 -5.11 11.37
N GLY A 111 -12.92 -5.71 10.19
CA GLY A 111 -14.16 -5.66 9.41
C GLY A 111 -15.39 -6.23 10.14
N SER A 112 -15.17 -7.12 11.11
CA SER A 112 -16.21 -7.65 12.01
C SER A 112 -16.43 -6.80 13.27
N LEU A 113 -15.62 -5.77 13.51
CA LEU A 113 -15.88 -4.76 14.54
C LEU A 113 -16.87 -3.75 13.98
N THR A 114 -18.11 -4.19 13.72
CA THR A 114 -19.24 -3.25 13.79
C THR A 114 -19.26 -2.76 15.22
N THR A 115 -18.67 -1.59 15.46
CA THR A 115 -18.87 -0.82 16.68
C THR A 115 -20.37 -0.59 16.78
N THR A 116 -21.08 -1.45 17.50
CA THR A 116 -22.32 -1.07 18.19
C THR A 116 -21.91 -0.04 19.21
N THR A 117 -21.64 1.19 18.76
CA THR A 117 -21.85 2.36 19.58
C THR A 117 -23.36 2.32 19.84
N PRO A 118 -23.83 2.05 21.06
CA PRO A 118 -25.22 2.32 21.36
C PRO A 118 -25.38 3.81 21.09
N ASP A 119 -26.21 4.15 20.10
CA ASP A 119 -26.54 5.54 19.84
C ASP A 119 -27.08 6.11 21.16
N PRO A 120 -26.41 7.09 21.80
CA PRO A 120 -26.93 7.69 23.02
C PRO A 120 -28.22 8.48 22.76
N TYR A 121 -28.65 8.58 21.49
CA TYR A 121 -29.89 9.24 21.07
C TYR A 121 -30.73 8.38 20.11
N GLY A 122 -30.95 7.11 20.45
CA GLY A 122 -31.76 6.18 19.66
C GLY A 122 -33.16 5.89 20.19
N ALA A 123 -33.90 6.89 20.69
CA ALA A 123 -35.35 6.77 20.87
C ALA A 123 -36.06 7.67 19.86
N ASP A 124 -36.98 7.06 19.11
CA ASP A 124 -37.93 7.66 18.18
C ASP A 124 -37.38 8.15 16.83
N ARG A 125 -37.51 7.28 15.81
CA ARG A 125 -38.33 7.58 14.63
C ARG A 125 -38.61 6.33 13.80
N VAL A 126 -39.84 5.84 13.98
CA VAL A 126 -40.58 5.01 13.02
C VAL A 126 -40.73 5.80 11.71
N GLY A 127 -40.37 5.19 10.56
CA GLY A 127 -40.71 5.76 9.25
C GLY A 127 -39.91 5.26 8.03
N SER A 128 -40.20 4.03 7.57
CA SER A 128 -40.36 3.59 6.17
C SER A 128 -39.55 4.27 5.03
N SER A 129 -38.70 3.49 4.33
CA SER A 129 -38.82 3.28 2.86
C SER A 129 -37.94 2.11 2.39
N SER A 130 -38.47 1.34 1.43
CA SER A 130 -38.10 -0.01 1.02
C SER A 130 -37.59 -0.09 -0.44
N ARG A 131 -36.58 -0.94 -0.70
CA ARG A 131 -36.37 -1.86 -1.87
C ARG A 131 -34.89 -2.29 -1.93
N ALA A 132 -34.50 -3.53 -1.58
CA ALA A 132 -34.71 -4.84 -2.23
C ALA A 132 -33.83 -5.09 -3.48
N ALA A 133 -32.83 -5.97 -3.35
CA ALA A 133 -32.46 -6.99 -4.36
C ALA A 133 -31.50 -8.04 -3.75
N LEU A 134 -32.03 -9.24 -3.48
CA LEU A 134 -31.31 -10.53 -3.56
C LEU A 134 -31.63 -11.13 -4.95
N PRO A 135 -30.81 -12.05 -5.49
CA PRO A 135 -31.06 -13.45 -5.21
C PRO A 135 -29.83 -14.37 -5.05
N ASP A 136 -30.02 -15.35 -4.16
CA ASP A 136 -29.75 -16.79 -4.29
C ASP A 136 -28.42 -17.30 -4.87
N SER A 137 -27.51 -17.74 -4.00
CA SER A 137 -27.37 -19.18 -3.71
C SER A 137 -26.31 -19.45 -2.63
N LEU A 138 -26.66 -20.41 -1.81
CA LEU A 138 -26.07 -20.80 -0.54
C LEU A 138 -25.25 -22.08 -0.78
N VAL A 139 -23.97 -22.08 -0.42
CA VAL A 139 -23.25 -23.31 -0.06
C VAL A 139 -22.43 -23.00 1.18
N VAL A 140 -23.00 -23.31 2.34
CA VAL A 140 -22.26 -23.42 3.60
C VAL A 140 -21.60 -24.80 3.57
N VAL A 141 -20.27 -24.84 3.50
CA VAL A 141 -19.52 -26.02 3.92
C VAL A 141 -19.04 -25.73 5.32
N ASP A 142 -19.77 -26.25 6.29
CA ASP A 142 -19.38 -26.28 7.70
C ASP A 142 -18.24 -27.31 7.86
N MET A 143 -17.22 -26.98 8.63
CA MET A 143 -16.12 -27.87 9.00
C MET A 143 -15.92 -27.85 10.51
#